data_AF-F9P4K0-F1
#
_entry.id   AF-F9P4K0-F1
#
_cell.length_a   1.000
_cell.length_b   1.000
_cell.length_c   1.000
_cell.angle_alpha   90.00
_cell.angle_beta   90.00
_cell.angle_gamma   90.00
#
_symmetry.space_group_name_H-M   'P 1'
#
loop_
_entity.id
_entity.type
_entity.pdbx_description
1 polymer ?
#
loop_
_entity_poly.entity_id
_entity_poly.type
_entity_poly.pdbx_seq_one_letter_code
_entity_poly.pdbx_strand_id
1 'polypeptide(L)' 'MMKFILSIEEKVVGMDRRQSTKIRYPLSTILFLVFFSQLAGAETWGEIADFVEWNEKVLGKYVDLSESCPSHDTFESGS' A
#
# COMPACT_ATOMS: atom_id res chain seq x y z
N MET A 1 -5.46 12.42 9.68
CA MET A 1 -5.34 11.23 8.83
C MET A 1 -3.90 10.72 8.75
N MET A 2 -2.99 11.45 8.08
CA MET A 2 -1.61 10.98 7.87
C MET A 2 -0.82 10.72 9.17
N LYS A 3 -0.98 11.58 10.19
CA LYS A 3 -0.40 11.37 11.54
C LYS A 3 -0.92 10.12 12.25
N PHE A 4 -2.15 9.70 11.96
CA PHE A 4 -2.72 8.46 12.53
C PHE A 4 -2.10 7.23 11.87
N ILE A 5 -1.94 7.24 10.54
CA ILE A 5 -1.29 6.15 9.80
C ILE A 5 0.17 5.99 10.24
N LEU A 6 0.91 7.08 10.38
CA LEU A 6 2.29 7.06 10.89
C LEU A 6 2.37 6.54 12.34
N SER A 7 1.39 6.89 13.19
CA SER A 7 1.33 6.37 14.56
C SER A 7 1.05 4.87 14.61
N ILE A 8 0.29 4.33 13.65
CA ILE A 8 0.13 2.88 13.51
C ILE A 8 1.46 2.26 13.12
N GLU A 9 2.14 2.80 12.11
CA GLU A 9 3.45 2.31 11.64
C GLU A 9 4.47 2.25 12.78
N GLU A 10 4.58 3.29 13.60
CA GLU A 10 5.47 3.33 14.77
C GLU A 10 5.12 2.24 15.80
N LYS A 11 3.85 1.92 15.97
CA LYS A 11 3.38 0.90 16.92
C LYS A 11 3.52 -0.53 16.42
N VAL A 12 3.64 -0.73 15.11
CA VAL A 12 3.83 -2.06 14.49
C VAL A 12 5.26 -2.29 13.99
N VAL A 13 6.16 -1.32 14.19
CA VAL A 13 7.61 -1.50 14.05
C VAL A 13 8.05 -2.70 14.89
N GLY A 14 8.65 -3.71 14.23
CA GLY A 14 9.07 -4.97 14.84
C GLY A 14 8.00 -6.08 14.90
N MET A 15 6.73 -5.76 14.60
CA MET A 15 5.65 -6.75 14.38
C MET A 15 5.40 -7.02 12.90
N ASP A 16 5.96 -6.18 12.02
CA ASP A 16 5.90 -6.36 10.59
C ASP A 16 6.66 -7.64 10.16
N ARG A 17 5.89 -8.73 9.99
CA ARG A 17 6.39 -10.05 9.57
C ARG A 17 6.56 -10.16 8.05
N ARG A 18 6.37 -9.07 7.29
CA ARG A 18 6.63 -9.07 5.85
C ARG A 18 8.13 -9.33 5.63
N GLN A 19 8.46 -10.21 4.69
CA GLN A 19 9.87 -10.48 4.34
C GLN A 19 10.48 -9.19 3.79
N SER A 20 11.50 -8.64 4.47
CA SER A 20 12.13 -7.35 4.16
C SER A 20 12.60 -7.24 2.70
N THR A 21 12.92 -8.37 2.06
CA THR A 21 13.35 -8.45 0.66
C THR A 21 12.20 -8.32 -0.37
N LYS A 22 10.94 -8.40 0.06
CA LYS A 22 9.73 -8.28 -0.78
C LYS A 22 8.94 -6.99 -0.49
N ILE A 23 9.41 -6.15 0.44
CA ILE A 23 8.71 -4.91 0.80
C ILE A 23 9.11 -3.83 -0.21
N ARG A 24 8.25 -3.60 -1.19
CA ARG A 24 8.40 -2.51 -2.19
C ARG A 24 7.88 -1.16 -1.69
N TYR A 25 6.99 -1.16 -0.69
CA TYR A 25 6.41 0.05 -0.10
C TYR A 25 6.35 -0.04 1.43
N PRO A 26 6.60 1.08 2.15
CA PRO A 26 6.44 1.12 3.59
C PRO A 26 4.98 0.82 3.97
N LEU A 27 4.78 0.33 5.20
CA LEU A 27 3.44 -0.09 5.65
C LEU A 27 2.47 1.08 5.63
N SER A 28 2.93 2.28 5.99
CA SER A 28 2.14 3.50 5.92
C SER A 28 1.62 3.80 4.51
N THR A 29 2.43 3.57 3.47
CA THR A 29 1.99 3.71 2.08
C THR A 29 0.89 2.72 1.75
N ILE A 30 1.04 1.44 2.09
CA ILE A 30 0.01 0.43 1.83
C ILE A 30 -1.30 0.75 2.57
N LEU A 31 -1.22 1.12 3.85
CA LEU A 31 -2.39 1.51 4.64
C LEU A 31 -3.08 2.75 4.07
N PHE A 32 -2.31 3.72 3.59
CA PHE A 32 -2.85 4.89 2.91
C PHE A 32 -3.62 4.50 1.64
N LEU A 33 -3.01 3.69 0.77
CA LEU A 33 -3.63 3.27 -0.49
C LEU A 33 -4.93 2.49 -0.25
N VAL A 34 -4.89 1.45 0.60
CA VAL A 34 -6.07 0.64 0.93
C VAL A 34 -7.19 1.49 1.52
N PHE A 35 -6.87 2.44 2.40
CA PHE A 35 -7.86 3.32 3.00
C PHE A 35 -8.56 4.21 1.96
N PHE A 36 -7.80 4.82 1.04
CA PHE A 36 -8.39 5.65 -0.01
C PHE A 36 -9.17 4.84 -1.05
N SER A 37 -8.69 3.64 -1.41
CA SER A 37 -9.42 2.74 -2.29
C SER A 37 -10.75 2.29 -1.68
N GLN A 38 -10.78 1.98 -0.39
CA GLN A 38 -12.02 1.63 0.32
C GLN A 38 -13.02 2.80 0.37
N LEU A 39 -12.55 4.04 0.53
CA LEU A 39 -13.41 5.22 0.42
C LEU A 39 -13.99 5.42 -1.00
N ALA A 40 -13.29 4.94 -2.02
CA ALA A 40 -13.76 4.92 -3.40
C ALA A 40 -14.65 3.70 -3.72
N GLY A 41 -14.90 2.83 -2.74
CA GLY A 41 -15.74 1.64 -2.90
C GLY A 41 -15.02 0.42 -3.46
N ALA A 42 -13.68 0.41 -3.49
CA ALA A 42 -12.92 -0.78 -3.85
C ALA A 42 -12.98 -1.81 -2.72
N GLU A 43 -13.52 -2.99 -3.01
CA GLU A 43 -13.71 -4.09 -2.08
C GLU A 43 -12.65 -5.19 -2.27
N THR A 44 -12.08 -5.30 -3.47
CA THR A 44 -11.10 -6.34 -3.82
C THR A 44 -9.69 -5.80 -4.01
N TRP A 45 -8.67 -6.66 -3.86
CA TRP A 45 -7.28 -6.29 -4.12
C TRP A 45 -7.03 -5.84 -5.56
N GLY A 46 -7.75 -6.41 -6.53
CA GLY A 46 -7.73 -5.98 -7.92
C GLY A 46 -8.26 -4.56 -8.08
N GLU A 47 -9.42 -4.25 -7.50
CA GLU A 47 -9.98 -2.90 -7.53
C GLU A 47 -9.11 -1.87 -6.80
N ILE A 48 -8.44 -2.29 -5.72
CA ILE A 48 -7.45 -1.44 -5.03
C ILE A 48 -6.29 -1.13 -5.97
N ALA A 49 -5.75 -2.12 -6.69
CA ALA A 49 -4.67 -1.92 -7.66
C ALA A 49 -5.11 -1.02 -8.82
N ASP A 50 -6.28 -1.27 -9.40
CA ASP A 50 -6.86 -0.45 -10.47
C ASP A 50 -7.07 1.00 -10.02
N PHE A 51 -7.59 1.20 -8.80
CA PHE A 51 -7.77 2.53 -8.22
C PHE A 51 -6.42 3.26 -8.06
N VAL A 52 -5.40 2.56 -7.58
CA VAL A 52 -4.06 3.14 -7.39
C VAL A 52 -3.43 3.52 -8.72
N GLU A 53 -3.55 2.66 -9.75
CA GLU A 53 -3.06 2.94 -11.10
C GLU A 53 -3.77 4.15 -11.72
N TRP A 54 -5.11 4.20 -11.63
CA TRP A 54 -5.89 5.31 -12.18
C TRP A 54 -5.63 6.64 -11.47
N ASN A 55 -5.29 6.59 -10.18
CA ASN A 55 -5.06 7.77 -9.36
C ASN A 55 -3.59 7.99 -9.01
N GLU A 56 -2.65 7.34 -9.69
CA GLU A 56 -1.21 7.37 -9.36
C GLU A 56 -0.67 8.80 -9.28
N LYS A 57 -1.05 9.67 -10.23
CA LYS A 57 -0.64 11.08 -10.24
C LYS A 57 -1.15 11.89 -9.05
N VAL A 58 -2.27 11.49 -8.46
CA VAL A 58 -2.89 12.17 -7.32
C VAL A 58 -2.34 11.60 -6.02
N LEU A 59 -2.30 10.27 -5.90
CA LEU A 59 -1.80 9.54 -4.74
C LEU A 59 -0.28 9.74 -4.56
N GLY A 60 0.46 9.82 -5.67
CA GLY A 60 1.90 10.11 -5.72
C GLY A 60 2.30 11.47 -5.16
N LYS A 61 1.34 12.37 -4.91
CA LYS A 61 1.58 13.64 -4.19
C LYS A 61 1.68 13.46 -2.67
N TYR A 62 1.17 12.33 -2.16
CA TYR A 62 1.07 12.05 -0.73
C TYR A 62 1.99 10.91 -0.28
N VAL A 63 2.24 9.95 -1.17
CA VAL A 63 3.08 8.78 -0.91
C VAL A 63 4.02 8.57 -2.09
N ASP A 64 5.21 8.03 -1.82
CA ASP A 64 6.14 7.71 -2.88
C ASP A 64 5.69 6.44 -3.63
N LEU A 65 5.33 6.63 -4.89
CA LEU A 65 4.93 5.56 -5.83
C LEU A 65 5.97 5.39 -6.95
N SER A 66 7.18 5.95 -6.80
CA SER A 66 8.22 5.90 -7.84
C SER A 66 8.78 4.51 -8.12
N GLU A 67 8.66 3.59 -7.16
CA GLU A 67 8.85 2.16 -7.42
C GLU A 67 7.69 1.68 -8.30
N SER A 68 8.01 1.17 -9.50
CA SER A 68 7.04 0.56 -10.41
C SER A 68 5.99 -0.29 -9.67
N CYS A 69 4.71 -0.02 -9.95
CA CYS A 69 3.54 -0.75 -9.44
C CYS A 69 3.86 -2.25 -9.33
N PRO A 70 3.61 -2.91 -8.18
CA PRO A 70 4.00 -4.30 -8.02
C PRO A 70 3.26 -5.14 -9.06
N SER A 71 4.03 -5.81 -9.92
CA SER A 71 3.52 -6.87 -10.80
C SER A 71 2.72 -7.87 -9.98
N HIS A 72 1.74 -8.48 -10.64
CA HIS A 72 0.85 -9.56 -10.20
C HIS A 72 1.54 -10.66 -9.35
N ASP A 73 2.87 -10.78 -9.45
CA ASP A 73 3.74 -11.69 -8.68
C ASP A 73 3.94 -11.34 -7.18
N THR A 74 3.43 -10.21 -6.68
CA THR A 74 3.65 -9.83 -5.27
C THR A 74 2.74 -10.58 -4.27
N PHE A 75 1.64 -11.17 -4.74
CA PHE A 75 0.65 -11.84 -3.87
C PHE A 75 0.70 -13.38 -3.87
N GLU A 76 1.37 -14.01 -4.84
CA GLU A 76 1.51 -15.47 -4.91
C GLU A 76 2.97 -15.91 -4.79
N SER A 77 3.37 -16.29 -3.57
CA SER A 77 4.45 -17.25 -3.39
C SER A 77 4.17 -18.08 -2.14
N GLY A 78 3.16 -18.94 -2.25
CA GLY A 78 2.99 -20.10 -1.39
C GLY A 78 3.74 -21.27 -2.01
N SER A 79 4.90 -21.58 -1.43
CA SER A 79 5.52 -22.91 -1.45
C SER A 79 5.54 -23.42 -0.02
#